data_AF-A0A3C1YV39-F1
#
_entry.id   AF-A0A3C1YV39-F1
#
_cell.length_a   1.000
_cell.length_b   1.000
_cell.length_c   1.000
_cell.angle_alpha   90.00
_cell.angle_beta   90.00
_cell.angle_gamma   90.00
#
_symmetry.space_group_name_H-M   'P 1'
#
loop_
_entity.id
_entity.type
_entity.pdbx_description
1 polymer ?
#
loop_
_entity_poly.entity_id
_entity_poly.type
_entity_poly.pdbx_seq_one_letter_code
_entity_poly.pdbx_strand_id
1 'polypeptide(L)'
;MRLSKGFFPTVKEVPSDAVIPSHQLMIRAGLMRQLAAGIFSFLPIGYSVMKKVMNIIREEMDAIGGQEFHLPALNPIELWEETDRVKAFGDIMFHIKNRAMVLAPTHEEVITNIAKNHVKSHNQMPQIWYQIQTKFRNEPRPKSGVLRGRQFTMKDSYSMDSSWQGLDKSYDLHAEAYKKIYNRCGLNFYIVGASSGAMGGSGSQEFM
;
A
#
# COMPACT_ATOMS: atom_id res chain seq x y z
N MET A 1 22.48 -4.44 18.61
CA MET A 1 22.71 -5.86 18.25
C MET A 1 24.16 -6.02 17.82
N ARG A 2 24.90 -7.02 18.33
CA ARG A 2 26.29 -7.27 17.88
C ARG A 2 26.27 -7.96 16.51
N LEU A 3 27.16 -7.57 15.61
CA LEU A 3 27.23 -8.11 14.25
C LEU A 3 27.38 -9.64 14.25
N SER A 4 28.23 -10.18 15.13
CA SER A 4 28.49 -11.62 15.27
C SER A 4 27.28 -12.47 15.66
N LYS A 5 26.18 -11.85 16.12
CA LYS A 5 24.93 -12.55 16.50
C LYS A 5 23.78 -12.27 15.54
N GLY A 6 23.95 -11.39 14.56
CA GLY A 6 22.87 -11.04 13.64
C GLY A 6 23.02 -11.69 12.28
N PHE A 7 21.91 -11.76 11.55
CA PHE A 7 21.86 -12.33 10.21
C PHE A 7 22.00 -11.22 9.16
N PHE A 8 23.18 -11.14 8.55
CA PHE A 8 23.54 -10.12 7.56
C PHE A 8 24.22 -10.76 6.34
N PRO A 9 23.47 -11.47 5.48
CA PRO A 9 24.04 -12.18 4.34
C PRO A 9 24.39 -11.20 3.21
N THR A 10 25.48 -10.46 3.34
CA THR A 10 25.96 -9.62 2.25
C THR A 10 26.49 -10.47 1.09
N VAL A 11 26.39 -9.96 -0.14
CA VAL A 11 26.90 -10.66 -1.32
C VAL A 11 27.79 -9.75 -2.15
N LYS A 12 28.85 -10.33 -2.73
CA LYS A 12 29.80 -9.63 -3.60
C LYS A 12 29.23 -9.41 -5.01
N GLU A 13 28.45 -10.37 -5.49
CA GLU A 13 27.88 -10.38 -6.83
C GLU A 13 26.35 -10.37 -6.73
N VAL A 14 25.70 -9.72 -7.70
CA VAL A 14 24.25 -9.65 -7.80
C VAL A 14 23.77 -10.43 -9.03
N PRO A 15 22.57 -11.02 -8.97
CA PRO A 15 21.94 -11.61 -10.14
C PRO A 15 21.83 -10.63 -11.32
N SER A 16 21.91 -11.15 -12.56
CA SER A 16 21.88 -10.33 -13.78
C SER A 16 20.53 -9.69 -14.07
N ASP A 17 19.44 -10.21 -13.48
CA ASP A 17 18.09 -9.65 -13.55
C ASP A 17 17.88 -8.46 -12.59
N ALA A 18 18.82 -8.18 -11.69
CA ALA A 18 18.85 -6.97 -10.90
C ALA A 18 19.42 -5.79 -11.70
N VAL A 19 18.57 -5.12 -12.49
CA VAL A 19 19.02 -4.08 -13.43
C VAL A 19 19.24 -2.70 -12.78
N ILE A 20 18.37 -2.28 -11.86
CA ILE A 20 18.44 -0.92 -11.29
C ILE A 20 19.30 -0.86 -10.01
N PRO A 21 19.96 0.28 -9.71
CA PRO A 21 20.86 0.40 -8.57
C PRO A 21 20.22 0.06 -7.22
N SER A 22 18.99 0.50 -6.96
CA SER A 22 18.30 0.21 -5.69
C SER A 22 18.08 -1.29 -5.49
N HIS A 23 17.66 -2.01 -6.53
CA HIS A 23 17.47 -3.46 -6.49
C HIS A 23 18.79 -4.18 -6.20
N GLN A 24 19.86 -3.81 -6.92
CA GLN A 24 21.19 -4.38 -6.71
C GLN A 24 21.69 -4.15 -5.27
N LEU A 25 21.62 -2.91 -4.79
CA LEU A 25 22.10 -2.54 -3.45
C LEU A 25 21.32 -3.25 -2.34
N MET A 26 20.00 -3.36 -2.46
CA MET A 26 19.17 -4.08 -1.49
C MET A 26 19.54 -5.56 -1.39
N ILE A 27 19.90 -6.21 -2.50
CA ILE A 27 20.39 -7.59 -2.51
C ILE A 27 21.78 -7.67 -1.86
N ARG A 28 22.73 -6.83 -2.31
CA ARG A 28 24.13 -6.79 -1.84
C ARG A 28 24.24 -6.56 -0.34
N ALA A 29 23.45 -5.63 0.18
CA ALA A 29 23.44 -5.30 1.60
C ALA A 29 22.66 -6.32 2.46
N GLY A 30 22.11 -7.38 1.86
CA GLY A 30 21.35 -8.39 2.62
C GLY A 30 20.04 -7.83 3.19
N LEU A 31 19.39 -6.89 2.50
CA LEU A 31 18.12 -6.30 2.94
C LEU A 31 16.92 -7.15 2.54
N MET A 32 17.01 -7.83 1.40
CA MET A 32 15.93 -8.69 0.90
C MET A 32 16.45 -9.86 0.07
N ARG A 33 15.58 -10.85 -0.14
CA ARG A 33 15.79 -11.97 -1.07
C ARG A 33 14.53 -12.19 -1.88
N GLN A 34 14.70 -12.50 -3.16
CA GLN A 34 13.58 -12.89 -4.00
C GLN A 34 13.16 -14.31 -3.65
N LEU A 35 11.85 -14.50 -3.40
CA LEU A 35 11.24 -15.80 -3.17
C LEU A 35 10.60 -16.33 -4.47
N ALA A 36 10.01 -15.44 -5.26
CA ALA A 36 9.47 -15.71 -6.60
C ALA A 36 9.45 -14.42 -7.43
N ALA A 37 9.05 -14.47 -8.71
CA ALA A 37 8.91 -13.28 -9.55
C ALA A 37 7.99 -12.22 -8.89
N GLY A 38 8.55 -11.08 -8.50
CA GLY A 38 7.81 -10.01 -7.82
C GLY A 38 7.44 -10.28 -6.36
N ILE A 39 8.00 -11.30 -5.72
CA ILE A 39 7.73 -11.66 -4.32
C ILE A 39 9.05 -11.72 -3.56
N PHE A 40 9.18 -10.91 -2.51
CA PHE A 40 10.43 -10.71 -1.79
C PHE A 40 10.27 -10.95 -0.29
N SER A 41 11.26 -11.64 0.29
CA SER A 41 11.46 -11.76 1.73
C SER A 41 12.33 -10.60 2.21
N PHE A 42 11.81 -9.76 3.11
CA PHE A 42 12.60 -8.74 3.79
C PHE A 42 13.40 -9.38 4.92
N LEU A 43 14.72 -9.25 4.85
CA LEU A 43 15.65 -9.74 5.88
C LEU A 43 15.70 -8.77 7.07
N PRO A 44 16.28 -9.14 8.23
CA PRO A 44 16.13 -8.37 9.47
C PRO A 44 16.42 -6.87 9.34
N ILE A 45 17.46 -6.47 8.59
CA ILE A 45 17.77 -5.04 8.39
C ILE A 45 16.80 -4.38 7.43
N GLY A 46 16.48 -5.00 6.30
CA GLY A 46 15.48 -4.48 5.37
C GLY A 46 14.13 -4.27 6.05
N TYR A 47 13.69 -5.25 6.84
CA TYR A 47 12.46 -5.15 7.62
C TYR A 47 12.55 -4.09 8.72
N SER A 48 13.71 -3.90 9.35
CA SER A 48 13.89 -2.81 10.33
C SER A 48 13.72 -1.42 9.71
N VAL A 49 14.25 -1.20 8.50
CA VAL A 49 14.09 0.05 7.75
C VAL A 49 12.63 0.23 7.36
N MET A 50 12.00 -0.82 6.85
CA MET A 50 10.57 -0.81 6.52
C MET A 50 9.72 -0.40 7.72
N LYS A 51 9.98 -0.94 8.92
CA LYS A 51 9.28 -0.54 10.15
C LYS A 51 9.46 0.94 10.50
N LYS A 52 10.64 1.51 10.26
CA LYS A 52 10.87 2.95 10.47
C LYS A 52 10.01 3.79 9.53
N VAL A 53 9.96 3.43 8.25
CA VAL A 53 9.11 4.11 7.26
C VAL A 53 7.63 3.98 7.65
N MET A 54 7.18 2.79 8.04
CA MET A 54 5.81 2.58 8.50
C MET A 54 5.47 3.44 9.73
N ASN A 55 6.40 3.65 10.65
CA ASN A 55 6.17 4.53 11.81
C ASN A 55 6.06 6.00 11.42
N ILE A 56 6.89 6.49 10.49
CA ILE A 56 6.75 7.86 9.96
C ILE A 56 5.36 8.03 9.35
N ILE A 57 4.92 7.05 8.54
CA ILE A 57 3.60 7.07 7.93
C ILE A 57 2.50 7.11 8.99
N ARG A 58 2.57 6.26 10.03
CA ARG A 58 1.60 6.26 11.14
C ARG A 58 1.50 7.62 11.80
N GLU A 59 2.64 8.18 12.20
CA GLU A 59 2.68 9.46 12.91
C GLU A 59 2.00 10.58 12.11
N GLU A 60 2.23 10.65 10.80
CA GLU A 60 1.61 11.69 9.95
C GLU A 60 0.13 11.40 9.63
N MET A 61 -0.28 10.13 9.56
CA MET A 61 -1.69 9.75 9.37
C MET A 61 -2.51 9.98 10.66
N ASP A 62 -1.96 9.64 11.81
CA ASP A 62 -2.58 9.89 13.12
C ASP A 62 -2.71 11.40 13.38
N ALA A 63 -1.73 12.20 12.93
CA ALA A 63 -1.76 13.66 13.06
C ALA A 63 -2.91 14.34 12.30
N ILE A 64 -3.47 13.69 11.27
CA ILE A 64 -4.67 14.18 10.57
C ILE A 64 -5.98 13.56 11.11
N GLY A 65 -5.93 12.85 12.24
CA GLY A 65 -7.07 12.16 12.84
C GLY A 65 -7.36 10.78 12.25
N GLY A 66 -6.39 10.21 11.52
CA GLY A 66 -6.48 8.86 10.98
C GLY A 66 -6.52 7.81 12.07
N GLN A 67 -7.32 6.76 11.87
CA GLN A 67 -7.39 5.59 12.74
C GLN A 67 -6.83 4.36 12.02
N GLU A 68 -5.80 3.73 12.58
CA GLU A 68 -5.16 2.55 11.98
C GLU A 68 -6.01 1.28 12.20
N PHE A 69 -6.39 0.64 11.11
CA PHE A 69 -7.05 -0.65 11.04
C PHE A 69 -6.07 -1.72 10.57
N HIS A 70 -6.45 -2.99 10.74
CA HIS A 70 -5.78 -4.12 10.12
C HIS A 70 -6.81 -5.03 9.45
N LEU A 71 -6.97 -4.89 8.13
CA LEU A 71 -7.99 -5.60 7.37
C LEU A 71 -7.47 -6.90 6.76
N PRO A 72 -8.34 -7.92 6.59
CA PRO A 72 -7.94 -9.17 5.98
C PRO A 72 -7.52 -8.96 4.52
N ALA A 73 -6.44 -9.63 4.11
CA ALA A 73 -6.02 -9.67 2.72
C ALA A 73 -6.86 -10.64 1.86
N LEU A 74 -7.44 -11.65 2.50
CA LEU A 74 -8.34 -12.61 1.87
C LEU A 74 -9.76 -12.08 1.98
N ASN A 75 -10.44 -11.86 0.87
CA ASN A 75 -11.78 -11.29 0.84
C ASN A 75 -12.78 -12.25 0.17
N PRO A 76 -14.04 -12.27 0.62
CA PRO A 76 -15.13 -12.88 -0.14
C PRO A 76 -15.26 -12.15 -1.49
N ILE A 77 -15.43 -12.90 -2.57
CA ILE A 77 -15.50 -12.31 -3.93
C ILE A 77 -16.77 -11.46 -4.11
N GLU A 78 -17.83 -11.78 -3.38
CA GLU A 78 -19.15 -11.15 -3.48
C GLU A 78 -19.09 -9.64 -3.23
N LEU A 79 -18.23 -9.19 -2.29
CA LEU A 79 -18.02 -7.76 -2.03
C LEU A 79 -17.47 -7.00 -3.25
N TRP A 80 -16.67 -7.67 -4.07
CA TRP A 80 -16.06 -7.10 -5.27
C TRP A 80 -16.97 -7.21 -6.49
N GLU A 81 -17.91 -8.17 -6.48
CA GLU A 81 -18.95 -8.28 -7.50
C GLU A 81 -19.99 -7.17 -7.34
N GLU A 82 -20.33 -6.78 -6.10
CA GLU A 82 -21.22 -5.64 -5.81
C GLU A 82 -20.75 -4.32 -6.43
N THR A 83 -19.45 -4.16 -6.68
CA THR A 83 -18.83 -2.95 -7.24
C THR A 83 -18.36 -3.12 -8.68
N ASP A 84 -18.65 -4.26 -9.33
CA ASP A 84 -18.13 -4.67 -10.65
C ASP A 84 -16.59 -4.73 -10.74
N ARG A 85 -15.88 -4.64 -9.62
CA ARG A 85 -14.41 -4.54 -9.61
C ARG A 85 -13.69 -5.86 -9.79
N VAL A 86 -14.37 -7.01 -9.65
CA VAL A 86 -13.83 -8.29 -10.16
C VAL A 86 -13.51 -8.17 -11.65
N LYS A 87 -14.46 -7.66 -12.45
CA LYS A 87 -14.27 -7.48 -13.89
C LYS A 87 -13.27 -6.37 -14.20
N ALA A 88 -13.31 -5.27 -13.45
CA ALA A 88 -12.41 -4.14 -13.67
C ALA A 88 -10.92 -4.49 -13.42
N PHE A 89 -10.63 -5.31 -12.40
CA PHE A 89 -9.27 -5.78 -12.14
C PHE A 89 -8.84 -6.92 -13.07
N GLY A 90 -9.77 -7.76 -13.52
CA GLY A 90 -9.49 -8.87 -14.42
C GLY A 90 -8.34 -9.75 -13.91
N ASP A 91 -7.39 -10.06 -14.80
CA ASP A 91 -6.25 -10.95 -14.51
C ASP A 91 -5.28 -10.43 -13.44
N ILE A 92 -5.39 -9.15 -13.04
CA ILE A 92 -4.58 -8.55 -11.97
C ILE A 92 -5.08 -9.05 -10.59
N MET A 93 -6.34 -9.43 -10.47
CA MET A 93 -6.88 -9.98 -9.22
C MET A 93 -6.47 -11.44 -9.05
N PHE A 94 -5.94 -11.78 -7.87
CA PHE A 94 -5.68 -13.18 -7.55
C PHE A 94 -6.96 -13.84 -7.04
N HIS A 95 -7.36 -14.94 -7.69
CA HIS A 95 -8.46 -15.79 -7.27
C HIS A 95 -7.96 -17.03 -6.53
N ILE A 96 -8.66 -17.43 -5.47
CA ILE A 96 -8.39 -18.68 -4.79
C ILE A 96 -9.07 -19.82 -5.55
N LYS A 97 -8.27 -20.79 -5.99
CA LYS A 97 -8.79 -21.97 -6.69
C LYS A 97 -9.83 -22.70 -5.82
N ASN A 98 -10.97 -23.02 -6.42
CA ASN A 98 -12.08 -23.76 -5.79
C ASN A 98 -12.70 -23.05 -4.56
N ARG A 99 -12.55 -21.73 -4.41
CA ARG A 99 -13.23 -20.94 -3.38
C ARG A 99 -13.65 -19.59 -3.95
N ALA A 100 -14.82 -19.10 -3.55
CA ALA A 100 -15.32 -17.77 -3.89
C ALA A 100 -14.58 -16.68 -3.08
N MET A 101 -13.24 -16.64 -3.20
CA MET A 101 -12.37 -15.73 -2.45
C MET A 101 -11.28 -15.16 -3.34
N VAL A 102 -10.85 -13.95 -3.02
CA VAL A 102 -9.80 -13.22 -3.74
C VAL A 102 -8.76 -12.69 -2.76
N LEU A 103 -7.53 -12.50 -3.24
CA LEU A 103 -6.55 -11.70 -2.49
C LEU A 103 -6.69 -10.23 -2.90
N ALA A 104 -6.93 -9.38 -1.91
CA ALA A 104 -7.27 -7.99 -2.06
C ALA A 104 -6.13 -7.16 -2.72
N PRO A 105 -6.36 -6.55 -3.90
CA PRO A 105 -5.44 -5.59 -4.49
C PRO A 105 -5.48 -4.20 -3.83
N THR A 106 -6.56 -3.93 -3.07
CA THR A 106 -6.91 -2.70 -2.32
C THR A 106 -8.15 -3.00 -1.45
N HIS A 107 -8.70 -2.03 -0.72
CA HIS A 107 -9.71 -2.26 0.33
C HIS A 107 -10.91 -1.27 0.32
N GLU A 108 -11.23 -0.61 -0.80
CA GLU A 108 -12.41 0.28 -0.86
C GLU A 108 -13.70 -0.46 -0.43
N GLU A 109 -13.95 -1.65 -1.00
CA GLU A 109 -15.15 -2.47 -0.72
C GLU A 109 -15.27 -2.82 0.77
N VAL A 110 -14.15 -3.21 1.38
CA VAL A 110 -14.11 -3.66 2.78
C VAL A 110 -14.40 -2.49 3.71
N ILE A 111 -13.77 -1.34 3.46
CA ILE A 111 -14.01 -0.12 4.24
C ILE A 111 -15.43 0.37 4.06
N THR A 112 -15.94 0.41 2.82
CA THR A 112 -17.31 0.80 2.53
C THR A 112 -18.31 -0.15 3.21
N ASN A 113 -18.05 -1.46 3.23
CA ASN A 113 -18.88 -2.43 3.94
C ASN A 113 -18.96 -2.13 5.45
N ILE A 114 -17.82 -1.84 6.09
CA ILE A 114 -17.77 -1.45 7.50
C ILE A 114 -18.53 -0.13 7.72
N ALA A 115 -18.27 0.88 6.90
CA ALA A 115 -18.91 2.20 7.00
C ALA A 115 -20.42 2.10 6.85
N LYS A 116 -20.90 1.39 5.82
CA LYS A 116 -22.33 1.13 5.56
C LYS A 116 -23.03 0.52 6.78
N ASN A 117 -22.34 -0.35 7.52
CA ASN A 117 -22.91 -1.06 8.66
C ASN A 117 -22.85 -0.26 9.97
N HIS A 118 -21.92 0.68 10.13
CA HIS A 118 -21.66 1.33 11.43
C HIS A 118 -21.74 2.87 11.45
N VAL A 119 -21.59 3.54 10.31
CA VAL A 119 -21.74 4.99 10.18
C VAL A 119 -23.19 5.28 9.75
N LYS A 120 -24.02 5.70 10.71
CA LYS A 120 -25.48 5.87 10.53
C LYS A 120 -25.94 7.32 10.62
N SER A 121 -25.08 8.23 11.07
CA SER A 121 -25.40 9.65 11.19
C SER A 121 -24.27 10.53 10.68
N HIS A 122 -24.61 11.66 10.09
CA HIS A 122 -23.64 12.67 9.64
C HIS A 122 -22.80 13.25 10.79
N ASN A 123 -23.29 13.19 12.03
CA ASN A 123 -22.54 13.61 13.22
C ASN A 123 -21.34 12.71 13.51
N GLN A 124 -21.27 11.52 12.91
CA GLN A 124 -20.12 10.63 13.00
C GLN A 124 -19.06 10.96 11.93
N MET A 125 -19.31 11.91 11.02
CA MET A 125 -18.38 12.31 9.96
C MET A 125 -17.75 13.68 10.26
N PRO A 126 -16.49 13.92 9.86
CA PRO A 126 -15.66 13.06 9.00
C PRO A 126 -15.07 11.86 9.74
N GLN A 127 -14.76 10.80 8.99
CA GLN A 127 -13.94 9.66 9.43
C GLN A 127 -12.74 9.53 8.51
N ILE A 128 -11.57 9.22 9.05
CA ILE A 128 -10.36 8.87 8.28
C ILE A 128 -9.84 7.55 8.83
N TRP A 129 -9.91 6.49 8.03
CA TRP A 129 -9.45 5.16 8.41
C TRP A 129 -8.35 4.71 7.45
N TYR A 130 -7.26 4.19 8.00
CA TYR A 130 -6.13 3.74 7.19
C TYR A 130 -5.60 2.41 7.68
N GLN A 131 -4.79 1.73 6.88
CA GLN A 131 -4.05 0.55 7.33
C GLN A 131 -2.67 0.53 6.67
N ILE A 132 -1.74 -0.20 7.27
CA ILE A 132 -0.46 -0.54 6.63
C ILE A 132 -0.40 -2.06 6.48
N GLN A 133 -0.64 -2.56 5.27
CA GLN A 133 -0.98 -3.96 5.06
C GLN A 133 -0.50 -4.49 3.69
N THR A 134 -0.34 -5.81 3.60
CA THR A 134 0.14 -6.51 2.40
C THR A 134 -0.95 -6.67 1.33
N LYS A 135 -0.72 -6.09 0.15
CA LYS A 135 -1.56 -6.21 -1.03
C LYS A 135 -1.03 -7.24 -2.01
N PHE A 136 -1.93 -7.73 -2.85
CA PHE A 136 -1.63 -8.69 -3.90
C PHE A 136 -2.16 -8.20 -5.24
N ARG A 137 -1.29 -8.11 -6.24
CA ARG A 137 -1.65 -7.80 -7.63
C ARG A 137 -0.90 -8.75 -8.54
N ASN A 138 -1.59 -9.51 -9.38
CA ASN A 138 -0.98 -10.46 -10.30
C ASN A 138 -0.34 -9.74 -11.49
N GLU A 139 0.70 -8.96 -11.18
CA GLU A 139 1.46 -8.19 -12.14
C GLU A 139 2.06 -9.14 -13.20
N PRO A 140 1.70 -9.01 -14.49
CA PRO A 140 2.18 -9.87 -15.55
C PRO A 140 3.70 -9.75 -15.75
N ARG A 141 4.28 -8.56 -15.50
CA ARG A 141 5.72 -8.31 -15.68
C ARG A 141 6.33 -7.62 -14.45
N PRO A 142 6.55 -8.36 -13.35
CA PRO A 142 7.23 -7.82 -12.18
C PRO A 142 8.66 -7.46 -12.54
N LYS A 143 9.14 -6.29 -12.12
CA LYS A 143 10.48 -5.79 -12.48
C LYS A 143 11.01 -4.83 -11.43
N SER A 144 12.32 -4.59 -11.45
CA SER A 144 12.96 -3.54 -10.65
C SER A 144 12.84 -3.75 -9.13
N GLY A 145 12.88 -5.00 -8.67
CA GLY A 145 12.83 -5.33 -7.24
C GLY A 145 11.49 -4.95 -6.62
N VAL A 146 11.54 -4.22 -5.50
CA VAL A 146 10.36 -3.80 -4.73
C VAL A 146 9.52 -2.71 -5.40
N LEU A 147 10.00 -2.09 -6.48
CA LEU A 147 9.26 -1.02 -7.17
C LEU A 147 8.03 -1.55 -7.93
N ARG A 148 8.08 -2.79 -8.44
CA ARG A 148 6.96 -3.40 -9.16
C ARG A 148 6.92 -4.91 -8.90
N GLY A 149 6.25 -5.27 -7.81
CA GLY A 149 6.06 -6.65 -7.36
C GLY A 149 4.62 -7.15 -7.52
N ARG A 150 4.41 -8.42 -7.14
CA ARG A 150 3.08 -9.04 -7.03
C ARG A 150 2.52 -9.00 -5.62
N GLN A 151 3.41 -9.02 -4.63
CA GLN A 151 3.10 -8.86 -3.23
C GLN A 151 3.90 -7.67 -2.71
N PHE A 152 3.22 -6.69 -2.12
CA PHE A 152 3.84 -5.48 -1.62
C PHE A 152 3.06 -4.93 -0.42
N THR A 153 3.70 -4.12 0.41
CA THR A 153 3.03 -3.45 1.51
C THR A 153 2.62 -2.06 1.08
N MET A 154 1.39 -1.69 1.41
CA MET A 154 0.81 -0.41 1.10
C MET A 154 0.24 0.18 2.37
N LYS A 155 0.38 1.50 2.51
CA LYS A 155 -0.56 2.27 3.32
C LYS A 155 -1.70 2.72 2.43
N ASP A 156 -2.90 2.31 2.73
CA ASP A 156 -4.15 2.73 2.10
C ASP A 156 -5.02 3.44 3.15
N SER A 157 -5.62 4.56 2.76
CA SER A 157 -6.41 5.44 3.64
C SER A 157 -7.68 5.88 2.92
N TYR A 158 -8.77 5.96 3.68
CA TYR A 158 -10.11 6.17 3.18
C TYR A 158 -10.81 7.19 4.09
N SER A 159 -11.33 8.27 3.50
CA SER A 159 -12.15 9.25 4.23
C SER A 159 -13.62 9.11 3.88
N MET A 160 -14.47 9.37 4.88
CA MET A 160 -15.92 9.45 4.70
C MET A 160 -16.40 10.78 5.23
N ASP A 161 -16.98 11.56 4.34
CA ASP A 161 -17.35 12.96 4.56
C ASP A 161 -18.84 13.16 4.25
N SER A 162 -19.50 14.05 5.00
CA SER A 162 -20.94 14.34 4.83
C SER A 162 -21.24 15.34 3.71
N SER A 163 -20.21 15.93 3.10
CA SER A 163 -20.33 16.93 2.04
C SER A 163 -19.08 16.96 1.16
N TRP A 164 -19.22 17.50 -0.06
CA TRP A 164 -18.09 17.70 -0.98
C TRP A 164 -17.01 18.62 -0.39
N GLN A 165 -17.40 19.69 0.31
CA GLN A 165 -16.45 20.57 0.98
C GLN A 165 -15.71 19.86 2.14
N GLY A 166 -16.35 18.86 2.76
CA GLY A 166 -15.70 17.98 3.73
C GLY A 166 -14.66 17.09 3.05
N LEU A 167 -15.04 16.47 1.93
CA LEU A 167 -14.12 15.68 1.11
C LEU A 167 -12.90 16.49 0.67
N ASP A 168 -13.08 17.72 0.19
CA ASP A 168 -11.98 18.59 -0.22
C ASP A 168 -10.99 18.84 0.95
N LYS A 169 -11.51 19.09 2.16
CA LYS A 169 -10.68 19.23 3.37
C LYS A 169 -9.94 17.95 3.71
N SER A 170 -10.62 16.80 3.68
CA SER A 170 -10.03 15.50 3.93
C SER A 170 -8.94 15.19 2.90
N TYR A 171 -9.15 15.53 1.63
CA TYR A 171 -8.16 15.41 0.56
C TYR A 171 -6.92 16.27 0.83
N ASP A 172 -7.10 17.54 1.18
CA ASP A 172 -6.00 18.47 1.49
C ASP A 172 -5.19 18.01 2.71
N LEU A 173 -5.85 17.49 3.74
CA LEU A 173 -5.19 16.90 4.90
C LEU A 173 -4.28 15.73 4.50
N HIS A 174 -4.75 14.84 3.62
CA HIS A 174 -3.92 13.74 3.11
C HIS A 174 -2.76 14.27 2.26
N ALA A 175 -2.99 15.26 1.39
CA ALA A 175 -1.95 15.84 0.55
C ALA A 175 -0.81 16.43 1.40
N GLU A 176 -1.14 17.19 2.46
CA GLU A 176 -0.14 17.74 3.39
C GLU A 176 0.56 16.65 4.21
N ALA A 177 -0.17 15.62 4.68
CA ALA A 177 0.44 14.48 5.36
C ALA A 177 1.45 13.76 4.44
N TYR A 178 1.13 13.56 3.17
CA TYR A 178 2.02 12.89 2.22
C TYR A 178 3.28 13.73 1.97
N LYS A 179 3.16 15.05 1.80
CA LYS A 179 4.32 15.95 1.72
C LYS A 179 5.24 15.80 2.92
N LYS A 180 4.70 15.77 4.14
CA LYS A 180 5.48 15.56 5.37
C LYS A 180 6.14 14.18 5.40
N ILE A 181 5.42 13.12 5.06
CA ILE A 181 5.96 11.74 5.00
C ILE A 181 7.18 11.69 4.09
N TYR A 182 7.07 12.20 2.86
CA TYR A 182 8.17 12.16 1.89
C TYR A 182 9.36 13.02 2.33
N ASN A 183 9.10 14.23 2.85
CA ASN A 183 10.14 15.10 3.41
C ASN A 183 10.88 14.45 4.58
N ARG A 184 10.16 13.79 5.51
CA ARG A 184 10.75 13.07 6.64
C ARG A 184 11.52 11.82 6.21
N CYS A 185 11.15 11.22 5.08
CA CYS A 185 11.91 10.16 4.45
C CYS A 185 13.15 10.67 3.68
N GLY A 186 13.34 11.99 3.58
CA GLY A 186 14.46 12.60 2.85
C GLY A 186 14.35 12.45 1.32
N LEU A 187 13.12 12.35 0.81
CA LEU A 187 12.85 12.18 -0.62
C LEU A 187 12.55 13.52 -1.28
N ASN A 188 13.13 13.74 -2.46
CA ASN A 188 12.65 14.77 -3.37
C ASN A 188 11.46 14.20 -4.15
N PHE A 189 10.37 14.95 -4.25
CA PHE A 189 9.16 14.50 -4.94
C PHE A 189 8.48 15.66 -5.67
N TYR A 190 7.68 15.31 -6.67
CA TYR A 190 6.81 16.21 -7.40
C TYR A 190 5.37 15.72 -7.31
N ILE A 191 4.42 16.65 -7.26
CA ILE A 191 2.99 16.33 -7.28
C ILE A 191 2.48 16.58 -8.68
N VAL A 192 1.92 15.54 -9.31
CA VAL A 192 1.40 15.59 -10.67
C VAL A 192 -0.07 15.19 -10.69
N GLY A 193 -0.84 15.75 -11.63
CA GLY A 193 -2.20 15.29 -11.88
C GLY A 193 -2.18 13.88 -12.46
N ALA A 194 -3.07 13.01 -11.99
CA ALA A 194 -3.10 11.60 -12.35
C ALA A 194 -4.49 11.17 -12.84
N SER A 195 -4.53 10.01 -13.50
CA SER A 195 -5.78 9.36 -13.88
C SER A 195 -6.30 8.53 -12.70
N SER A 196 -7.57 8.67 -12.36
CA SER A 196 -8.18 7.90 -11.27
C SER A 196 -8.34 6.40 -11.60
N GLY A 197 -8.20 6.00 -12.87
CA GLY A 197 -8.19 4.61 -13.31
C GLY A 197 -9.35 3.76 -12.77
N ALA A 198 -9.04 2.52 -12.36
CA ALA A 198 -10.00 1.57 -11.80
C ALA A 198 -10.49 1.92 -10.38
N MET A 199 -10.02 3.02 -9.79
CA MET A 199 -10.50 3.52 -8.49
C MET A 199 -11.67 4.50 -8.64
N GLY A 200 -11.93 5.02 -9.86
CA GLY A 200 -12.98 6.00 -10.11
C GLY A 200 -12.70 7.39 -9.50
N GLY A 201 -13.55 8.38 -9.78
CA GLY A 201 -13.45 9.74 -9.24
C GLY A 201 -12.98 10.81 -10.25
N SER A 202 -13.05 12.08 -9.85
CA SER A 202 -12.85 13.25 -10.72
C SER A 202 -11.52 14.00 -10.52
N GLY A 203 -10.85 13.81 -9.38
CA GLY A 203 -9.56 14.42 -9.05
C GLY A 203 -8.59 13.38 -8.48
N SER A 204 -7.35 13.38 -8.98
CA SER A 204 -6.30 12.46 -8.54
C SER A 204 -4.93 13.11 -8.67
N GLN A 205 -4.06 12.84 -7.70
CA GLN A 205 -2.66 13.26 -7.70
C GLN A 205 -1.74 12.08 -7.42
N GLU A 206 -0.61 12.07 -8.10
CA GLU A 206 0.51 11.17 -7.84
C GLU A 206 1.69 11.96 -7.28
N PHE A 207 2.40 11.32 -6.34
CA PHE A 207 3.66 11.81 -5.78
C PHE A 207 4.79 11.01 -6.41
N MET A 208 5.57 11.67 -7.28
CA MET A 208 6.62 11.08 -8.12
C MET A 208 8.02 11.45 -7.65
#